data_AF-A0A6I1W3R8-F1
#
_entry.id   AF-A0A6I1W3R8-F1
#
_cell.length_a   1.000
_cell.length_b   1.000
_cell.length_c   1.000
_cell.angle_alpha   90.00
_cell.angle_beta   90.00
_cell.angle_gamma   90.00
#
_symmetry.space_group_name_H-M   'P 1'
#
loop_
_entity.id
_entity.type
_entity.pdbx_description
1 polymer ?
#
loop_
_entity_poly.entity_id
_entity_poly.type
_entity_poly.pdbx_seq_one_letter_code
_entity_poly.pdbx_strand_id
1 'polypeptide(L)'
;TRKNGELYPQWLQLKVVRDDAAQVSHIVAFITDLSARRIVEARVRHLTHFDELTGLANRLLFKERLEEANQRVRQGTSRNLALLHIDLDRFKLLNDSLGPELADQVLQKIA
;
A
#
# COMPACT_ATOMS: atom_id res chain seq x y z
N THR A 1 3.55 22.15 -8.82
CA THR A 1 2.61 22.54 -7.75
C THR A 1 1.32 22.98 -8.38
N ARG A 2 0.18 22.68 -7.77
CA ARG A 2 -1.11 23.24 -8.21
C ARG A 2 -1.11 24.74 -7.93
N LYS A 3 -2.06 25.48 -8.50
CA LYS A 3 -2.17 26.94 -8.27
C LYS A 3 -2.32 27.31 -6.78
N ASN A 4 -2.84 26.40 -5.96
CA ASN A 4 -2.98 26.55 -4.51
C ASN A 4 -1.70 26.21 -3.71
N GLY A 5 -0.58 25.88 -4.37
CA GLY A 5 0.68 25.51 -3.71
C GLY A 5 0.82 24.02 -3.37
N GLU A 6 -0.22 23.20 -3.55
CA GLU A 6 -0.18 21.76 -3.29
C GLU A 6 0.83 21.05 -4.20
N LEU A 7 1.69 20.23 -3.59
CA LEU A 7 2.61 19.37 -4.33
C LEU A 7 1.86 18.15 -4.85
N TYR A 8 1.99 17.88 -6.14
CA TYR A 8 1.38 16.71 -6.76
C TYR A 8 2.35 16.08 -7.78
N PRO A 9 2.35 14.74 -7.89
CA PRO A 9 3.13 14.05 -8.90
C PRO A 9 2.56 14.36 -10.29
N GLN A 10 3.41 14.86 -11.17
CA GLN A 10 3.06 15.16 -12.55
C GLN A 10 3.97 14.40 -13.50
N TRP A 11 3.39 13.87 -14.57
CA TRP A 11 4.14 13.42 -15.74
C TRP A 11 4.20 14.58 -16.74
N LEU A 12 5.40 15.01 -17.10
CA LEU A 12 5.62 16.06 -18.09
C LEU A 12 6.23 15.45 -19.35
N GLN A 13 5.59 15.65 -20.49
CA GLN A 13 6.17 15.36 -21.80
C GLN A 13 6.29 16.66 -22.61
N LEU A 14 7.48 16.94 -23.12
CA LEU A 14 7.75 18.09 -23.98
C LEU A 14 7.98 17.62 -25.41
N LYS A 15 7.34 18.29 -26.37
CA LYS A 15 7.59 18.11 -27.80
C LYS A 15 8.00 19.43 -28.42
N VAL A 16 9.12 19.41 -29.14
CA VAL A 16 9.59 20.56 -29.90
C VAL A 16 8.96 20.49 -31.28
N VAL A 17 8.29 21.57 -31.68
CA VAL A 17 7.77 21.75 -33.03
C VAL A 17 8.78 22.61 -33.79
N ARG A 18 9.14 22.15 -34.98
CA ARG A 18 10.05 22.87 -35.89
C ARG A 18 9.26 23.37 -37.10
N ASP A 19 9.68 24.52 -37.63
CA ASP A 19 9.15 25.05 -38.89
C ASP A 19 9.81 24.36 -40.10
N ASP A 20 9.42 24.79 -41.31
CA ASP A 20 9.92 24.25 -42.59
C ASP A 20 11.43 24.53 -42.79
N ALA A 21 11.99 25.51 -42.06
CA ALA A 21 13.43 25.81 -42.04
C ALA A 21 14.18 25.00 -40.95
N ALA A 22 13.54 24.01 -40.34
CA ALA A 22 14.02 23.20 -39.22
C ALA A 22 14.34 23.97 -37.94
N GLN A 23 13.91 25.23 -37.83
CA GLN A 23 14.09 26.06 -36.65
C GLN A 23 13.01 25.75 -35.62
N VAL A 24 13.34 25.88 -34.33
CA VAL A 24 12.38 25.67 -33.26
C VAL A 24 11.33 26.77 -33.31
N SER A 25 10.08 26.41 -33.55
CA SER A 25 8.97 27.36 -33.60
C SER A 25 8.19 27.36 -32.28
N HIS A 26 7.91 26.18 -31.72
CA HIS A 26 7.12 26.03 -30.49
C HIS A 26 7.61 24.87 -29.63
N ILE A 27 7.29 24.93 -28.34
CA ILE A 27 7.39 23.79 -27.42
C ILE A 27 5.99 23.50 -26.90
N VAL A 28 5.51 22.29 -27.15
CA VAL A 28 4.22 21.81 -26.65
C VAL A 28 4.49 20.94 -25.42
N ALA A 29 3.84 21.27 -24.31
CA ALA A 29 3.93 20.54 -23.06
C ALA A 29 2.63 19.78 -22.77
N PHE A 30 2.73 18.48 -22.53
CA PHE A 30 1.65 17.67 -21.98
C PHE A 30 1.95 17.41 -20.51
N ILE A 31 1.05 17.86 -19.63
CA ILE A 31 1.14 17.65 -18.18
C ILE A 31 0.00 16.75 -17.77
N THR A 32 0.31 15.59 -17.19
CA THR A 32 -0.67 14.67 -16.62
C THR A 32 -0.50 14.60 -15.12
N ASP A 33 -1.58 14.86 -14.38
CA ASP A 33 -1.64 14.67 -12.94
C ASP A 33 -1.76 13.18 -12.60
N LEU A 34 -0.80 12.66 -11.83
CA LEU A 34 -0.77 11.24 -11.42
C LEU A 34 -1.37 11.00 -10.03
N SER A 35 -1.90 12.03 -9.37
CA SER A 35 -2.42 11.96 -7.99
C SER A 35 -3.51 10.90 -7.85
N ALA A 36 -4.56 10.99 -8.68
CA ALA A 36 -5.70 10.09 -8.61
C ALA A 36 -5.27 8.63 -8.82
N ARG A 37 -4.40 8.40 -9.81
CA ARG A 37 -3.83 7.08 -10.09
C ARG A 37 -3.07 6.52 -8.89
N ARG A 38 -2.19 7.32 -8.28
CA ARG A 38 -1.42 6.91 -7.11
C ARG A 38 -2.27 6.61 -5.89
N ILE A 39 -3.33 7.38 -5.66
CA ILE A 39 -4.29 7.12 -4.57
C ILE A 39 -4.97 5.76 -4.79
N VAL A 40 -5.43 5.49 -6.01
CA VAL A 40 -6.05 4.21 -6.35
C VAL A 40 -5.05 3.06 -6.21
N GLU A 41 -3.83 3.20 -6.73
CA GLU A 41 -2.77 2.18 -6.59
C GLU A 41 -2.42 1.91 -5.12
N ALA A 42 -2.35 2.95 -4.29
CA ALA A 42 -2.11 2.82 -2.86
C ALA A 42 -3.28 2.12 -2.16
N ARG A 43 -4.53 2.45 -2.51
CA ARG A 43 -5.71 1.79 -1.96
C ARG A 43 -5.77 0.32 -2.35
N VAL A 44 -5.55 0.01 -3.63
CA VAL A 44 -5.49 -1.39 -4.10
C VAL A 44 -4.41 -2.15 -3.35
N ARG A 45 -3.21 -1.57 -3.24
CA ARG A 45 -2.12 -2.19 -2.47
C ARG A 45 -2.53 -2.45 -1.03
N HIS A 46 -3.20 -1.49 -0.40
CA HIS A 46 -3.67 -1.66 0.97
C HIS A 46 -4.68 -2.82 1.07
N LEU A 47 -5.68 -2.87 0.20
CA LEU A 47 -6.69 -3.94 0.16
C LEU A 47 -6.09 -5.33 -0.12
N THR A 48 -4.99 -5.41 -0.87
CA THR A 48 -4.31 -6.67 -1.16
C THR A 48 -3.44 -7.17 0.00
N HIS A 49 -2.96 -6.30 0.88
CA HIS A 49 -1.94 -6.64 1.90
C HIS A 49 -2.41 -6.52 3.35
N PHE A 50 -3.54 -5.87 3.59
CA PHE A 50 -4.04 -5.62 4.94
C PHE A 50 -5.43 -6.23 5.13
N ASP A 51 -5.70 -6.69 6.33
CA ASP A 51 -7.03 -7.12 6.77
C ASP A 51 -7.92 -5.90 6.98
N GLU A 52 -9.11 -5.87 6.40
CA GLU A 52 -9.98 -4.68 6.44
C GLU A 52 -10.54 -4.40 7.83
N LEU A 53 -10.74 -5.44 8.65
CA LEU A 53 -11.34 -5.31 9.97
C LEU A 53 -10.34 -4.75 10.98
N THR A 54 -9.13 -5.32 11.01
CA THR A 54 -8.10 -5.02 12.02
C THR A 54 -7.04 -4.03 11.53
N GLY A 55 -6.89 -3.85 10.22
CA GLY A 55 -5.81 -3.05 9.63
C GLY A 55 -4.44 -3.70 9.75
N LEU A 56 -4.33 -4.93 10.29
CA LEU A 56 -3.08 -5.68 10.38
C LEU A 56 -2.67 -6.26 9.02
N ALA A 57 -1.42 -6.71 8.93
CA ALA A 57 -0.94 -7.44 7.76
C ALA A 57 -1.79 -8.71 7.56
N ASN A 58 -2.38 -8.87 6.38
CA ASN A 58 -3.09 -10.08 6.06
C ASN A 58 -2.11 -11.24 5.82
N ARG A 59 -2.65 -12.42 5.52
CA ARG A 59 -1.85 -13.63 5.33
C ARG A 59 -0.85 -13.52 4.18
N LEU A 60 -1.14 -12.74 3.14
CA LEU A 60 -0.22 -12.52 2.02
C LEU A 60 0.99 -11.70 2.49
N LEU A 61 0.75 -10.51 3.05
CA LEU A 61 1.83 -9.64 3.54
C LEU A 61 2.63 -10.29 4.68
N PHE A 62 1.97 -11.07 5.54
CA PHE A 62 2.65 -11.84 6.58
C PHE A 62 3.67 -12.82 5.98
N LYS A 63 3.30 -13.57 4.93
CA LYS A 63 4.20 -14.53 4.26
C LYS A 63 5.37 -13.82 3.58
N GLU A 64 5.10 -12.73 2.87
CA GLU A 64 6.15 -11.93 2.23
C GLU A 64 7.17 -11.44 3.26
N ARG A 65 6.70 -10.87 4.38
CA ARG A 65 7.57 -10.43 5.47
C ARG A 65 8.34 -11.57 6.13
N LEU A 66 7.70 -12.74 6.28
CA LEU A 66 8.35 -13.92 6.84
C LEU A 66 9.47 -14.43 5.92
N GLU A 67 9.23 -14.44 4.60
CA GLU A 67 10.23 -14.80 3.60
C GLU A 67 11.40 -13.83 3.60
N GLU A 68 11.14 -12.51 3.62
CA GLU A 68 12.18 -11.50 3.75
C GLU A 68 13.01 -11.68 5.02
N ALA A 69 12.36 -11.90 6.17
CA ALA A 69 13.03 -12.09 7.44
C ALA A 69 13.92 -13.36 7.41
N ASN A 70 13.42 -14.45 6.84
CA ASN A 70 14.17 -15.69 6.66
C ASN A 70 15.37 -15.50 5.73
N GLN A 71 15.23 -14.72 4.65
CA GLN A 71 16.34 -14.39 3.75
C GLN A 71 17.43 -13.59 4.47
N ARG A 72 17.07 -12.60 5.29
CA ARG A 72 18.05 -11.81 6.07
C ARG A 72 18.84 -12.68 7.05
N VAL A 73 18.20 -13.69 7.66
CA VAL A 73 18.90 -14.67 8.51
C VAL A 73 19.86 -15.53 7.68
N ARG A 74 19.42 -16.05 6.53
CA ARG A 74 20.26 -16.86 5.64
C ARG A 74 21.49 -16.11 5.11
N GLN A 75 21.34 -14.81 4.86
CA GLN A 75 22.43 -13.94 4.39
C GLN A 75 23.37 -13.49 5.52
N GLY A 76 23.11 -13.89 6.78
CA GLY A 76 23.93 -13.51 7.93
C GLY A 76 23.75 -12.06 8.39
N THR A 77 22.82 -11.31 7.79
CA THR A 77 22.49 -9.92 8.17
C THR A 77 21.64 -9.86 9.44
N SER A 78 21.03 -10.98 9.86
CA SER A 78 20.31 -11.12 11.13
C SER A 78 20.64 -12.46 11.77
N ARG A 79 20.73 -12.53 13.10
CA ARG A 79 21.16 -13.76 13.79
C ARG A 79 20.05 -14.80 13.92
N ASN A 80 18.86 -14.40 14.40
CA ASN A 80 17.77 -15.32 14.72
C ASN A 80 16.42 -14.75 14.26
N LEU A 81 15.47 -15.64 13.94
CA LEU A 81 14.08 -15.34 13.68
C LEU A 81 13.21 -16.18 14.63
N ALA A 82 12.24 -15.56 15.28
CA ALA A 82 11.23 -16.24 16.08
C ALA A 82 9.84 -15.95 15.50
N LEU A 83 8.99 -16.96 15.47
CA LEU A 83 7.59 -16.83 15.06
C LEU A 83 6.70 -17.18 16.25
N LEU A 84 5.82 -16.26 16.62
CA LEU A 84 4.81 -16.46 17.65
C LEU A 84 3.44 -16.58 16.96
N HIS A 85 2.68 -17.59 17.35
CA HIS A 85 1.29 -17.76 16.95
C HIS A 85 0.41 -17.61 18.18
N ILE A 86 -0.51 -16.64 18.14
CA ILE A 86 -1.45 -16.33 19.22
C ILE A 86 -2.84 -16.63 18.68
N ASP A 87 -3.60 -17.44 19.41
CA ASP A 87 -4.99 -17.75 19.10
C ASP A 87 -5.90 -17.18 20.20
N LEU A 88 -7.12 -16.80 19.82
CA LEU A 88 -8.11 -16.27 20.76
C LEU A 88 -9.05 -17.38 21.20
N ASP A 89 -8.79 -17.92 22.39
CA ASP A 89 -9.58 -18.98 22.97
C ASP A 89 -11.07 -18.60 23.05
N ARG A 90 -11.93 -19.54 22.63
CA ARG A 90 -13.40 -19.41 22.69
C ARG A 90 -13.97 -18.21 21.91
N PHE A 91 -13.20 -17.59 21.00
CA PHE A 91 -13.70 -16.46 20.21
C PHE A 91 -14.97 -16.82 19.41
N LYS A 92 -15.06 -18.06 18.90
CA LYS A 92 -16.27 -18.57 18.24
C LYS A 92 -17.51 -18.52 19.14
N LEU A 93 -17.39 -18.88 20.42
CA LEU A 93 -18.50 -18.83 21.36
C LEU A 93 -18.95 -17.38 21.61
N LEU A 94 -17.99 -16.44 21.68
CA LEU A 94 -18.29 -15.02 21.78
C LEU A 94 -19.07 -14.52 20.56
N ASN A 95 -18.61 -14.88 19.36
CA ASN A 95 -19.27 -14.54 18.10
C ASN A 95 -20.70 -15.11 18.03
N ASP A 96 -20.88 -16.37 18.43
CA ASP A 96 -22.18 -17.04 18.42
C ASP A 96 -23.15 -16.47 19.48
N SER A 97 -22.63 -15.95 20.60
CA SER A 97 -23.45 -15.45 21.72
C SER A 97 -23.78 -13.96 21.63
N LEU A 98 -22.85 -13.14 21.16
CA LEU A 98 -22.95 -11.67 21.17
C LEU A 98 -23.05 -11.05 19.77
N GLY A 99 -22.93 -11.89 18.74
CA GLY A 99 -23.03 -11.49 17.34
C GLY A 99 -21.70 -10.96 16.76
N PRO A 100 -21.63 -10.89 15.43
CA PRO A 100 -20.42 -10.54 14.69
C PRO A 100 -19.94 -9.12 14.97
N GLU A 101 -20.83 -8.15 15.12
CA GLU A 101 -20.46 -6.75 15.32
C GLU A 101 -19.66 -6.52 16.62
N LEU A 102 -20.01 -7.23 17.71
CA LEU A 102 -19.27 -7.12 18.96
C LEU A 102 -17.98 -7.93 18.91
N ALA A 103 -17.99 -9.08 18.25
CA ALA A 103 -16.80 -9.89 18.02
C ALA A 103 -15.75 -9.11 17.22
N ASP A 104 -16.18 -8.39 16.18
CA ASP A 104 -15.36 -7.52 15.35
C ASP A 104 -14.71 -6.39 16.18
N GLN A 105 -15.46 -5.76 17.08
CA GLN A 105 -14.91 -4.75 17.99
C GLN A 105 -13.86 -5.32 18.95
N VAL A 106 -14.04 -6.56 19.39
CA VAL A 106 -13.04 -7.24 20.23
C VAL A 106 -11.77 -7.49 19.42
N LEU A 107 -11.88 -7.98 18.18
CA LEU A 107 -10.73 -8.16 17.29
C LEU A 107 -9.98 -6.85 17.04
N GLN A 108 -10.72 -5.76 16.78
CA GLN A 108 -10.14 -4.43 16.60
C GLN A 108 -9.39 -3.88 17.82
N LYS A 109 -9.78 -4.28 19.03
CA LYS A 109 -9.10 -3.86 20.27
C LYS A 109 -7.85 -4.67 20.60
N ILE A 110 -7.78 -5.91 20.12
CA ILE A 110 -6.64 -6.81 20.36
C ILE A 110 -5.53 -6.58 19.33
N ALA A 111 -5.90 -6.20 18.11
CA ALA A 111 -5.01 -5.85 17.02
C ALA A 111 -4.12 -4.63 17.33
#